data_AF-A0AAD5BBS4-F1
#
_entry.id   AF-A0AAD5BBS4-F1
#
_cell.length_a   1.000
_cell.length_b   1.000
_cell.length_c   1.000
_cell.angle_alpha   90.00
_cell.angle_beta   90.00
_cell.angle_gamma   90.00
#
_symmetry.space_group_name_H-M   'P 1'
#
loop_
_entity.id
_entity.type
_entity.pdbx_description
1 polymer ?
#
loop_
_entity_poly.entity_id
_entity_poly.type
_entity_poly.pdbx_seq_one_letter_code
_entity_poly.pdbx_strand_id
1 'polypeptide(L)' 'MKAALSAILLNRMGDTFFMLALGIFLSYFHAVDFDTLSLAAPYTNTLILNILSLLLLLAATAKSAQLGLHA' A
#
# COMPACT_ATOMS: atom_id res chain seq x y z
N MET A 1 10.04 14.07 -22.32
CA MET A 1 10.62 13.99 -20.96
C MET A 1 9.62 14.28 -19.84
N LYS A 2 8.81 15.36 -19.91
CA LYS A 2 7.91 15.75 -18.80
C LYS A 2 6.90 14.66 -18.39
N ALA A 3 6.28 13.97 -19.36
CA ALA A 3 5.32 12.89 -19.09
C ALA A 3 5.97 11.66 -18.42
N ALA A 4 7.14 11.24 -18.90
CA ALA A 4 7.87 10.10 -18.32
C ALA A 4 8.33 10.39 -16.88
N LEU A 5 8.77 11.62 -16.59
CA LEU A 5 9.13 12.04 -15.24
C LEU A 5 7.88 12.05 -14.32
N SER A 6 6.74 12.56 -14.81
CA SER A 6 5.46 12.54 -14.09
C SER A 6 5.08 11.11 -13.68
N ALA A 7 5.10 10.18 -14.63
CA ALA A 7 4.79 8.78 -14.40
C ALA A 7 5.71 8.12 -13.36
N ILE A 8 7.02 8.41 -13.40
CA ILE A 8 7.98 7.87 -12.41
C ILE A 8 7.71 8.43 -11.01
N LEU A 9 7.46 9.74 -10.90
CA LEU A 9 7.20 10.38 -9.61
C LEU A 9 5.91 9.85 -8.98
N LEU A 10 4.87 9.69 -9.78
CA LEU A 10 3.59 9.13 -9.37
C LEU A 10 3.73 7.69 -8.84
N ASN A 11 4.43 6.84 -9.59
CA ASN A 11 4.71 5.47 -9.18
C ASN A 11 5.52 5.44 -7.88
N ARG A 12 6.51 6.33 -7.73
CA ARG A 12 7.32 6.40 -6.52
C ARG A 12 6.54 6.86 -5.29
N MET A 13 5.54 7.73 -5.46
CA MET A 13 4.60 8.05 -4.40
C MET A 13 3.79 6.83 -3.97
N GLY A 14 3.28 6.05 -4.94
CA GLY A 14 2.61 4.77 -4.67
C GLY A 14 3.48 3.78 -3.91
N ASP A 15 4.72 3.60 -4.36
CA ASP A 15 5.70 2.72 -3.72
C ASP A 15 6.00 3.17 -2.27
N THR A 16 5.91 4.47 -1.96
CA THR A 16 6.08 4.99 -0.59
C THR A 16 4.96 4.52 0.34
N PHE A 17 3.70 4.58 -0.11
CA PHE A 17 2.57 4.06 0.67
C PHE A 17 2.65 2.54 0.83
N PHE A 18 3.11 1.84 -0.20
CA PHE A 18 3.36 0.40 -0.12
C PHE A 18 4.43 0.05 0.91
N MET A 19 5.53 0.81 0.96
CA MET A 19 6.59 0.61 1.96
C MET A 19 6.10 0.86 3.39
N LEU A 20 5.20 1.82 3.62
CA LEU A 20 4.56 2.01 4.92
C LEU A 20 3.70 0.80 5.31
N ALA A 21 2.93 0.25 4.37
CA ALA A 21 2.14 -0.97 4.61
C ALA A 21 3.05 -2.16 4.97
N LEU A 22 4.17 -2.35 4.25
CA LEU A 22 5.16 -3.38 4.57
C LEU A 22 5.82 -3.17 5.95
N GLY A 23 6.06 -1.91 6.35
CA GLY A 23 6.53 -1.59 7.69
C GLY A 23 5.55 -2.07 8.77
N ILE A 24 4.24 -1.92 8.54
CA ILE A 24 3.20 -2.43 9.44
C ILE A 24 3.16 -3.97 9.42
N PHE A 25 3.26 -4.59 8.24
CA PHE A 25 3.36 -6.05 8.12
C PHE A 25 4.50 -6.61 8.98
N LEU A 26 5.70 -6.06 8.85
CA LEU A 26 6.87 -6.53 9.58
C LEU A 26 6.81 -6.20 11.08
N SER A 27 6.31 -5.03 11.47
CA SER A 27 6.29 -4.61 12.88
C SER A 27 5.13 -5.20 13.69
N TYR A 28 3.98 -5.44 13.07
CA TYR A 28 2.79 -5.94 13.74
C TYR A 28 2.58 -7.44 13.54
N PHE A 29 2.66 -7.90 12.29
CA PHE A 29 2.38 -9.28 11.92
C PHE A 29 3.63 -10.17 11.86
N HIS A 30 4.83 -9.57 11.82
CA HIS A 30 6.11 -10.27 11.67
C HIS A 30 6.17 -11.21 10.45
N ALA A 31 5.34 -10.91 9.45
CA ALA A 31 5.12 -11.74 8.28
C ALA A 31 4.72 -10.85 7.10
N VAL A 32 4.99 -11.32 5.89
CA VAL A 32 4.61 -10.63 4.64
C VAL A 32 3.85 -11.55 3.69
N ASP A 33 3.78 -12.85 3.98
CA ASP A 33 2.99 -13.81 3.25
C ASP A 33 1.50 -13.64 3.57
N PHE A 34 0.68 -13.76 2.53
CA PHE A 34 -0.75 -13.50 2.66
C PHE A 34 -1.47 -14.56 3.49
N ASP A 35 -0.97 -15.79 3.58
CA ASP A 35 -1.57 -16.84 4.40
C ASP A 35 -1.54 -16.45 5.87
N THR A 36 -0.35 -16.10 6.41
CA THR A 36 -0.21 -15.66 7.80
C THR A 36 -1.01 -14.38 8.08
N LEU A 37 -0.97 -13.40 7.16
CA LEU A 37 -1.72 -12.16 7.30
C LEU A 37 -3.24 -12.40 7.34
N SER A 38 -3.75 -13.30 6.48
CA SER A 38 -5.18 -13.62 6.42
C SER A 38 -5.68 -14.33 7.68
N LEU A 39 -4.85 -15.20 8.27
CA LEU A 39 -5.16 -15.88 9.52
C LEU A 39 -5.13 -14.92 10.73
N ALA A 40 -4.25 -13.92 10.72
CA ALA A 40 -4.12 -12.94 11.79
C ALA A 40 -5.15 -11.79 11.70
N ALA A 41 -5.66 -11.49 10.51
CA ALA A 41 -6.56 -10.37 10.27
C ALA A 41 -7.83 -10.38 11.16
N PRO A 42 -8.54 -11.50 11.38
CA PRO A 42 -9.74 -11.53 12.24
C PRO A 42 -9.47 -11.14 13.70
N TYR A 43 -8.23 -11.28 14.17
CA TYR A 43 -7.81 -11.02 15.54
C TYR A 43 -7.11 -9.66 15.70
N THR A 44 -7.00 -8.89 14.62
CA THR A 44 -6.30 -7.60 14.60
C THR A 44 -7.26 -6.44 14.86
N ASN A 45 -6.76 -5.39 15.51
CA ASN A 45 -7.52 -4.18 15.74
C ASN A 45 -8.00 -3.55 14.41
N THR A 46 -9.29 -3.24 14.32
CA THR A 46 -9.93 -2.69 13.12
C THR A 46 -9.32 -1.37 12.65
N LEU A 47 -8.82 -0.53 13.57
CA LEU A 47 -8.10 0.70 13.25
C LEU A 47 -6.83 0.42 12.42
N ILE A 48 -6.06 -0.59 12.83
CA ILE A 48 -4.84 -0.99 12.14
C ILE A 48 -5.18 -1.53 10.76
N LEU A 49 -6.20 -2.38 10.66
CA LEU A 49 -6.67 -2.92 9.38
C LEU A 49 -7.17 -1.82 8.43
N ASN A 50 -7.86 -0.81 8.94
CA ASN A 50 -8.32 0.33 8.14
C ASN A 50 -7.16 1.15 7.60
N ILE A 51 -6.16 1.45 8.43
CA ILE A 51 -4.94 2.15 8.00
C ILE A 51 -4.20 1.34 6.93
N LEU A 52 -4.02 0.04 7.16
CA LEU A 52 -3.37 -0.86 6.21
C LEU A 52 -4.11 -0.91 4.86
N SER A 53 -5.43 -1.02 4.91
CA SER A 53 -6.29 -1.06 3.72
C SER A 53 -6.20 0.24 2.92
N LEU A 54 -6.17 1.39 3.60
CA LEU A 54 -6.01 2.70 2.94
C LEU A 54 -4.63 2.85 2.30
N LEU A 55 -3.55 2.45 2.99
CA LEU A 55 -2.19 2.51 2.44
C LEU A 55 -2.03 1.62 1.20
N LEU A 56 -2.56 0.39 1.25
CA LEU A 56 -2.54 -0.53 0.12
C LEU A 56 -3.42 -0.05 -1.04
N LEU A 57 -4.58 0.55 -0.75
CA LEU A 57 -5.45 1.16 -1.76
C LEU A 57 -4.75 2.32 -2.49
N LEU A 58 -4.11 3.22 -1.74
CA LEU A 58 -3.35 4.34 -2.31
C LEU A 58 -2.16 3.85 -3.16
N ALA A 59 -1.42 2.86 -2.68
CA ALA A 59 -0.34 2.23 -3.43
C ALA A 59 -0.83 1.59 -4.74
N ALA A 60 -1.94 0.84 -4.68
CA ALA A 60 -2.52 0.18 -5.84
C ALA A 60 -3.01 1.20 -6.89
N THR A 61 -3.76 2.22 -6.46
CA THR A 61 -4.31 3.26 -7.36
C THR A 61 -3.23 4.07 -8.06
N ALA A 62 -2.10 4.34 -7.41
CA ALA A 62 -0.95 5.02 -8.02
C ALA A 62 -0.33 4.20 -9.16
N LYS A 63 -0.26 2.87 -9.01
CA LYS A 63 0.38 1.98 -9.99
C LYS A 63 -0.55 1.55 -11.13
N SER A 64 -1.86 1.50 -10.87
CA SER A 64 -2.89 1.17 -11.85
C SER A 64 -3.43 2.39 -12.63
N ALA A 65 -2.88 3.58 -12.38
CA ALA A 65 -3.31 4.84 -13.00
C ALA A 65 -4.81 5.12 -12.84
N GLN A 66 -5.37 4.82 -11.66
CA GLN A 66 -6.80 4.98 -11.36
C GLN A 66 -7.15 6.44 -10.98
N LEU A 67 -8.46 6.75 -10.90
CA LEU A 67 -9.01 8.10 -10.69
C LEU A 67 -8.26 8.89 -9.60
N GLY A 68 -7.78 10.10 -9.96
CA GLY A 68 -7.00 10.99 -9.11
C GLY A 68 -5.49 11.01 -9.41
N LEU A 69 -4.96 9.95 -10.02
CA LEU A 69 -3.52 9.79 -10.34
C LEU A 69 -3.28 9.53 -11.84
N HIS A 70 -4.29 9.67 -12.70
CA HIS A 70 -4.22 9.44 -14.16
C HIS A 70 -3.63 10.62 -14.97
N ALA A 71 -2.86 11.52 -14.36
CA ALA A 71 -2.38 12.76 -14.99
C ALA A 71 -0.95 12.65 -15.56
#